data_AF-A0A1R1YD79-F1
#
_entry.id   AF-A0A1R1YD79-F1
#
_cell.length_a   1.000
_cell.length_b   1.000
_cell.length_c   1.000
_cell.angle_alpha   90.00
_cell.angle_beta   90.00
_cell.angle_gamma   90.00
#
_symmetry.space_group_name_H-M   'P 1'
#
loop_
_entity.id
_entity.type
_entity.pdbx_description
1 polymer ?
#
loop_
_entity_poly.entity_id
_entity_poly.type
_entity_poly.pdbx_seq_one_letter_code
_entity_poly.pdbx_strand_id
1 'polypeptide(L)'
;MVPLSFEPFQTTISPLFWSDLVEYKLYEAKLDSSRVLVRGQYDCGRSRIIHSKDSNAQPRVMALQSRFQIEFIKKEERNLLFSKDDLLNNVYHKAQNEKSNHVYGYLYNTNTIEEFKAIDRNKLLRQVSQEVSSISI
;
A
#
# COMPACT_ATOMS: atom_id res chain seq x y z
N MET A 1 5.27 -4.31 35.05
CA MET A 1 5.86 -3.84 33.78
C MET A 1 4.76 -3.92 32.73
N VAL A 2 4.38 -2.79 32.12
CA VAL A 2 3.31 -2.77 31.12
C VAL A 2 3.91 -3.13 29.75
N PRO A 3 3.37 -4.10 29.01
CA PRO A 3 3.89 -4.47 27.70
C PRO A 3 3.66 -3.34 26.69
N LEU A 4 4.64 -3.11 25.82
CA LEU A 4 4.51 -2.17 24.70
C LEU A 4 3.49 -2.73 23.71
N SER A 5 2.41 -1.98 23.46
CA SER A 5 1.41 -2.29 22.45
C SER A 5 1.53 -1.35 21.24
N PHE A 6 1.18 -1.85 20.06
CA PHE A 6 1.19 -1.11 18.81
C PHE A 6 -0.24 -0.90 18.31
N GLU A 7 -0.51 0.27 17.73
CA GLU A 7 -1.80 0.55 17.11
C GLU A 7 -1.88 -0.08 15.71
N PRO A 8 -3.00 -0.74 15.33
CA PRO A 8 -3.20 -1.22 13.97
C PRO A 8 -3.26 -0.06 12.97
N PHE A 9 -2.53 -0.18 11.85
CA PHE A 9 -2.65 0.78 10.76
C PHE A 9 -3.92 0.53 9.94
N GLN A 10 -4.44 1.58 9.30
CA GLN A 10 -5.64 1.53 8.47
C GLN A 10 -5.31 1.86 7.02
N THR A 11 -5.76 1.02 6.10
CA THR A 11 -5.58 1.22 4.66
C THR A 11 -6.78 1.93 4.04
N THR A 12 -6.55 2.77 3.05
CA THR A 12 -7.60 3.36 2.21
C THR A 12 -7.28 3.12 0.75
N ILE A 13 -8.26 2.62 0.01
CA ILE A 13 -8.11 2.29 -1.41
C ILE A 13 -9.10 3.17 -2.19
N SER A 14 -8.56 3.98 -3.11
CA SER A 14 -9.37 4.83 -3.99
C SER A 14 -10.19 3.98 -4.96
N PRO A 15 -11.40 4.39 -5.37
CA PRO A 15 -12.14 3.71 -6.44
C PRO A 15 -11.35 3.57 -7.75
N LEU A 16 -10.47 4.53 -8.04
CA LEU A 16 -9.60 4.50 -9.22
C LEU A 16 -8.67 3.28 -9.25
N PHE A 17 -8.21 2.84 -8.06
CA PHE A 17 -7.38 1.65 -7.93
C PHE A 17 -8.04 0.42 -8.55
N TRP A 18 -9.35 0.24 -8.30
CA TRP A 18 -10.08 -0.92 -8.79
C TRP A 18 -10.31 -0.84 -10.31
N SER A 19 -10.59 0.35 -10.83
CA SER A 19 -10.70 0.58 -12.27
C SER A 19 -9.39 0.22 -12.99
N ASP A 20 -8.26 0.73 -12.48
CA ASP A 20 -6.93 0.44 -13.05
C ASP A 20 -6.58 -1.06 -12.93
N LEU A 21 -6.93 -1.70 -11.81
CA LEU A 21 -6.72 -3.14 -11.62
C LEU A 21 -7.54 -3.99 -12.60
N VAL A 22 -8.78 -3.61 -12.87
CA VAL A 22 -9.66 -4.30 -13.83
C VAL A 22 -9.09 -4.17 -15.24
N GLU A 23 -8.69 -2.95 -15.64
CA GLU A 23 -8.06 -2.71 -16.93
C GLU A 23 -6.79 -3.57 -17.09
N TYR A 24 -5.93 -3.57 -16.07
CA TYR A 24 -4.74 -4.41 -16.04
C TYR A 24 -5.07 -5.90 -16.20
N LYS A 25 -6.05 -6.41 -15.44
CA LYS A 25 -6.39 -7.84 -15.44
C LYS A 25 -6.96 -8.30 -16.79
N LEU A 26 -7.78 -7.45 -17.43
CA LEU A 26 -8.41 -7.75 -18.71
C LEU A 26 -7.43 -7.71 -19.88
N TYR A 27 -6.58 -6.68 -19.96
CA TYR A 27 -5.77 -6.45 -21.16
C TYR A 27 -4.35 -6.99 -21.06
N GLU A 28 -3.77 -7.04 -19.85
CA GLU A 28 -2.35 -7.34 -19.68
C GLU A 28 -2.09 -8.68 -19.01
N ALA A 29 -2.72 -8.94 -17.87
CA ALA A 29 -2.42 -10.13 -17.06
C ALA A 29 -2.90 -11.43 -17.74
N LYS A 30 -4.02 -11.40 -18.46
CA LYS A 30 -4.55 -12.53 -19.26
C LYS A 30 -4.48 -13.88 -18.51
N LEU A 31 -5.01 -13.92 -17.29
CA LEU A 31 -5.01 -15.06 -16.34
C LEU A 31 -3.70 -15.31 -15.56
N ASP A 32 -2.68 -14.47 -15.72
CA ASP A 32 -1.53 -14.52 -14.83
C ASP A 32 -1.94 -14.07 -13.41
N SER A 33 -1.64 -14.92 -12.42
CA SER A 33 -1.85 -14.64 -10.99
C SER A 33 -0.56 -14.25 -10.28
N SER A 34 0.47 -13.86 -11.04
CA SER A 34 1.71 -13.34 -10.49
C SER A 34 1.49 -12.09 -9.63
N ARG A 35 2.39 -11.89 -8.68
CA ARG A 35 2.35 -10.73 -7.79
C ARG A 35 2.64 -9.45 -8.57
N VAL A 36 1.84 -8.42 -8.34
CA VAL A 36 1.92 -7.13 -9.04
C VAL A 36 2.45 -6.07 -8.11
N LEU A 37 3.42 -5.27 -8.56
CA LEU A 37 3.91 -4.17 -7.76
C LEU A 37 2.86 -3.04 -7.64
N VAL A 38 2.69 -2.54 -6.42
CA VAL A 38 1.83 -1.41 -6.08
C VAL A 38 2.62 -0.41 -5.23
N ARG A 39 2.14 0.84 -5.17
CA ARG A 39 2.70 1.86 -4.28
C ARG A 39 1.67 2.23 -3.22
N GLY A 40 2.17 2.66 -2.08
CA GLY A 40 1.37 3.25 -1.03
C GLY A 40 2.03 4.50 -0.47
N GLN A 41 1.20 5.36 0.10
CA GLN A 41 1.62 6.58 0.78
C GLN A 41 1.04 6.57 2.19
N TYR A 42 1.89 6.82 3.18
CA TYR A 42 1.46 6.95 4.57
C TYR A 42 1.24 8.41 4.93
N ASP A 43 0.04 8.72 5.37
CA ASP A 43 -0.28 10.01 5.97
C ASP A 43 -0.33 9.87 7.49
N CYS A 44 0.50 10.65 8.18
CA CYS A 44 0.51 10.70 9.63
C CYS A 44 -0.79 11.32 10.16
N GLY A 45 -1.23 10.83 11.32
CA GLY A 45 -2.38 11.40 12.02
C GLY A 45 -2.09 12.84 12.43
N ARG A 46 -3.08 13.72 12.30
CA ARG A 46 -2.94 15.14 12.62
C ARG A 46 -4.20 15.69 13.26
N SER A 47 -4.04 16.59 14.23
CA SER A 47 -5.15 17.34 14.79
C SER A 47 -5.40 18.59 13.95
N ARG A 48 -6.65 18.81 13.53
CA ARG A 48 -7.07 20.04 12.84
C ARG A 48 -8.07 20.79 13.69
N ILE A 49 -7.88 22.10 13.81
CA ILE A 49 -8.84 23.01 14.41
C ILE A 49 -9.83 23.41 13.32
N ILE A 50 -11.10 23.10 13.52
CA ILE A 50 -12.19 23.48 12.61
C ILE A 50 -12.83 24.75 13.19
N HIS A 51 -12.69 25.84 12.45
CA HIS A 51 -13.39 27.09 12.73
C HIS A 51 -14.80 27.00 12.13
N SER A 52 -15.81 27.30 12.96
CA SER A 52 -17.18 27.46 12.46
C SER A 52 -17.30 28.76 11.67
N LYS A 53 -18.24 28.81 10.71
CA LYS A 53 -18.59 30.04 9.99
C LYS A 53 -19.33 31.04 10.90
N ASP A 54 -19.92 30.56 12.00
CA ASP A 54 -20.54 31.40 13.02
C ASP A 54 -19.50 31.93 14.00
N SER A 55 -19.35 33.26 14.06
CA SER A 55 -18.37 33.97 14.89
C SER A 55 -18.50 33.70 16.41
N ASN A 56 -19.63 33.16 16.86
CA ASN A 56 -19.89 32.82 18.27
C ASN A 56 -19.64 31.35 18.63
N ALA A 57 -19.31 30.49 17.66
CA ALA A 57 -19.12 29.07 17.92
C ALA A 57 -17.65 28.75 18.23
N GLN A 58 -17.42 28.10 19.38
CA GLN A 58 -16.08 27.69 19.80
C GLN A 58 -15.43 26.74 18.77
N PRO A 59 -14.13 26.91 18.47
CA PRO A 59 -13.42 26.05 17.53
C PRO A 59 -13.39 24.60 18.03
N ARG A 60 -13.64 23.65 17.12
CA ARG A 60 -13.60 22.21 17.45
C ARG A 60 -12.28 21.62 16.99
N VAL A 61 -11.57 20.95 17.89
CA VAL A 61 -10.38 20.15 17.55
C VAL A 61 -10.86 18.79 17.06
N MET A 62 -10.50 18.44 15.82
CA MET A 62 -10.79 17.15 15.22
C MET A 62 -9.50 16.39 14.98
N ALA A 63 -9.39 15.19 15.56
CA ALA A 63 -8.28 14.29 15.29
C ALA A 63 -8.50 13.57 13.96
N LEU A 64 -7.59 13.76 13.01
CA LEU A 64 -7.50 12.93 11.81
C LEU A 64 -6.55 11.77 12.11
N GLN A 65 -7.05 10.55 12.02
CA GLN A 65 -6.24 9.36 12.19
C GLN A 65 -5.28 9.16 11.02
N SER A 66 -4.17 8.45 11.24
CA SER A 66 -3.25 8.09 10.17
C SER A 66 -3.90 7.12 9.19
N ARG A 67 -3.48 7.20 7.91
CA ARG A 67 -4.00 6.36 6.84
C ARG A 67 -2.88 5.92 5.92
N PHE A 68 -2.96 4.70 5.42
CA PHE A 68 -2.10 4.19 4.37
C PHE A 68 -2.90 4.11 3.07
N GLN A 69 -2.67 5.06 2.18
CA GLN A 69 -3.32 5.10 0.87
C GLN A 69 -2.58 4.17 -0.09
N ILE A 70 -3.32 3.31 -0.78
CA ILE A 70 -2.75 2.38 -1.77
C ILE A 70 -3.18 2.81 -3.18
N GLU A 71 -2.22 2.83 -4.10
CA GLU A 71 -2.41 3.20 -5.49
C GLU A 71 -1.85 2.12 -6.43
N PHE A 72 -2.55 1.94 -7.55
CA PHE A 72 -2.14 0.98 -8.56
C PHE A 72 -1.11 1.63 -9.49
N ILE A 73 -0.02 0.93 -9.76
CA ILE A 73 1.02 1.44 -10.68
C ILE A 73 0.70 0.93 -12.08
N LYS A 74 0.42 1.86 -13.00
CA LYS A 74 0.16 1.54 -14.41
C LYS A 74 1.37 0.87 -15.05
N LYS A 75 1.16 0.09 -16.11
CA LYS A 75 2.25 -0.66 -16.76
C LYS A 75 3.38 0.22 -17.28
N GLU A 76 3.03 1.35 -17.89
CA GLU A 76 4.01 2.31 -18.41
C GLU A 76 4.95 2.77 -17.30
N GLU A 77 4.39 3.16 -16.17
CA GLU A 77 5.13 3.57 -14.99
C GLU A 77 5.90 2.39 -14.36
N ARG A 78 5.32 1.18 -14.30
CA ARG A 78 6.03 -0.01 -13.82
C ARG A 78 7.27 -0.33 -14.65
N ASN A 79 7.20 -0.23 -15.97
CA ASN A 79 8.33 -0.52 -16.85
C ASN A 79 9.45 0.53 -16.71
N LEU A 80 9.10 1.79 -16.43
CA LEU A 80 10.08 2.86 -16.21
C LEU A 80 10.78 2.71 -14.86
N LEU A 81 10.02 2.33 -13.83
CA LEU A 81 10.54 2.20 -12.48
C LEU A 81 11.26 0.86 -12.25
N PHE A 82 10.84 -0.21 -12.94
CA PHE A 82 11.23 -1.59 -12.65
C PHE A 82 11.48 -2.42 -13.91
N SER A 83 12.59 -3.14 -13.93
CA SER A 83 12.71 -4.33 -14.80
C SER A 83 12.00 -5.50 -14.13
N LYS A 84 11.38 -6.39 -14.91
CA LYS A 84 10.56 -7.52 -14.42
C LYS A 84 11.23 -8.40 -13.35
N ASP A 85 12.57 -8.39 -13.30
CA ASP A 85 13.39 -9.20 -12.40
C ASP A 85 13.96 -8.42 -11.20
N ASP A 86 13.64 -7.12 -11.06
CA ASP A 86 14.13 -6.33 -9.92
C ASP A 86 13.50 -6.82 -8.60
N LEU A 87 14.35 -7.29 -7.70
CA LEU A 87 13.99 -7.60 -6.31
C LEU A 87 13.48 -6.32 -5.62
N LEU A 88 12.54 -6.47 -4.67
CA LEU A 88 12.03 -5.35 -3.85
C LEU A 88 13.15 -4.49 -3.24
N ASN A 89 14.30 -5.08 -2.93
CA ASN A 89 15.46 -4.37 -2.39
C ASN A 89 15.94 -3.26 -3.34
N ASN A 90 16.04 -3.54 -4.63
CA ASN A 90 16.45 -2.56 -5.63
C ASN A 90 15.44 -1.41 -5.72
N VAL A 91 14.15 -1.74 -5.58
CA VAL A 91 13.05 -0.76 -5.54
C VAL A 91 13.18 0.17 -4.34
N TYR A 92 13.41 -0.40 -3.15
CA TYR A 92 13.59 0.39 -1.94
C TYR A 92 14.83 1.29 -1.99
N HIS A 93 15.96 0.77 -2.49
CA HIS A 93 17.17 1.58 -2.64
C HIS A 93 16.98 2.74 -3.63
N LYS A 94 16.30 2.52 -4.77
CA LYS A 94 15.98 3.61 -5.71
C LYS A 94 15.06 4.65 -5.05
N ALA A 95 13.99 4.20 -4.40
CA ALA A 95 13.04 5.08 -3.71
C ALA A 95 13.71 5.94 -2.61
N GLN A 96 14.64 5.34 -1.87
CA GLN A 96 15.42 6.02 -0.84
C GLN A 96 16.34 7.09 -1.44
N ASN A 97 17.02 6.78 -2.55
CA ASN A 97 17.86 7.75 -3.27
C ASN A 97 17.06 8.93 -3.82
N GLU A 98 15.84 8.67 -4.29
CA GLU A 98 14.94 9.70 -4.84
C GLU A 98 14.19 10.49 -3.76
N LYS A 99 14.41 10.20 -2.46
CA LYS A 99 13.64 10.76 -1.33
C LYS A 99 12.12 10.66 -1.54
N SER A 100 11.70 9.57 -2.16
CA SER A 100 10.29 9.28 -2.40
C SER A 100 9.60 8.96 -1.08
N ASN A 101 8.47 9.60 -0.80
CA ASN A 101 7.63 9.28 0.37
C ASN A 101 6.72 8.06 0.11
N HIS A 102 6.93 7.36 -1.00
CA HIS A 102 6.18 6.18 -1.36
C HIS A 102 6.81 4.92 -0.77
N VAL A 103 5.94 4.03 -0.31
CA VAL A 103 6.28 2.67 0.09
C VAL A 103 5.83 1.73 -1.02
N TYR A 104 6.69 0.82 -1.44
CA TYR A 104 6.37 -0.15 -2.49
C TYR A 104 6.00 -1.49 -1.89
N GLY A 105 5.13 -2.23 -2.55
CA GLY A 105 4.70 -3.54 -2.10
C GLY A 105 4.10 -4.37 -3.22
N TYR A 106 3.63 -5.56 -2.88
CA TYR A 106 3.02 -6.48 -3.85
C TYR A 106 1.53 -6.69 -3.57
N LEU A 107 0.75 -6.69 -4.65
CA LEU A 107 -0.64 -7.12 -4.72
C LEU A 107 -0.69 -8.56 -5.22
N TYR A 108 -1.35 -9.43 -4.46
CA TYR A 108 -1.66 -10.80 -4.82
C TYR A 108 -3.12 -10.88 -5.24
N ASN A 109 -3.38 -11.08 -6.52
CA ASN A 109 -4.72 -11.14 -7.09
C ASN A 109 -4.93 -12.51 -7.75
N THR A 110 -5.80 -13.34 -7.18
CA THR A 110 -6.13 -14.66 -7.75
C THR A 110 -7.17 -14.53 -8.86
N ASN A 111 -7.27 -15.54 -9.73
CA ASN A 111 -8.29 -15.54 -10.77
C ASN A 111 -9.65 -15.96 -10.23
N THR A 112 -9.65 -16.89 -9.28
CA THR A 112 -10.87 -17.44 -8.70
C THR A 112 -11.01 -17.08 -7.22
N ILE A 113 -12.25 -17.13 -6.73
CA ILE A 113 -12.55 -16.89 -5.31
C ILE A 113 -12.15 -18.10 -4.45
N GLU A 114 -12.15 -19.28 -5.04
CA GLU A 114 -11.71 -20.53 -4.42
C GLU A 114 -10.21 -20.46 -4.12
N GLU A 115 -9.39 -20.04 -5.10
CA GLU A 115 -7.96 -19.79 -4.89
C GLU A 115 -7.75 -18.77 -3.78
N PHE A 116 -8.47 -17.64 -3.80
CA PHE A 116 -8.35 -16.61 -2.76
C PHE A 116 -8.64 -17.15 -1.35
N LYS A 117 -9.67 -17.99 -1.22
CA LYS A 117 -10.04 -18.62 0.05
C LYS A 117 -9.03 -19.67 0.50
N ALA A 118 -8.41 -20.37 -0.44
CA ALA A 118 -7.42 -21.41 -0.18
C ALA A 118 -6.04 -20.87 0.21
N ILE A 119 -5.78 -19.56 0.04
CA ILE A 119 -4.50 -18.95 0.44
C ILE A 119 -4.29 -19.09 1.95
N ASP A 120 -3.18 -19.72 2.32
CA ASP A 120 -2.65 -19.67 3.68
C ASP A 120 -2.03 -18.29 3.95
N ARG A 121 -2.84 -17.42 4.55
CA ARG A 121 -2.46 -16.04 4.89
C ARG A 121 -1.30 -15.97 5.88
N ASN A 122 -1.20 -16.93 6.80
CA ASN A 122 -0.14 -16.96 7.79
C ASN A 122 1.21 -17.31 7.14
N LYS A 123 1.19 -18.30 6.25
CA LYS A 123 2.37 -18.66 5.46
C LYS A 123 2.81 -17.49 4.57
N LEU A 124 1.87 -16.86 3.86
CA LEU A 124 2.18 -15.71 3.00
C LEU A 124 2.78 -14.54 3.81
N LEU A 125 2.18 -14.21 4.96
CA LEU A 125 2.68 -13.13 5.81
C LEU A 125 4.10 -13.42 6.31
N ARG A 126 4.38 -14.66 6.73
CA ARG A 126 5.73 -15.08 7.16
C ARG A 126 6.76 -14.96 6.05
N GLN A 127 6.41 -15.35 4.82
CA GLN A 127 7.29 -15.22 3.67
C GLN A 127 7.64 -13.75 3.42
N VAL A 128 6.63 -12.87 3.39
CA VAL A 128 6.84 -11.42 3.22
C VAL A 128 7.65 -10.82 4.37
N SER A 129 7.42 -11.26 5.62
CA SER A 129 8.23 -10.80 6.77
C SER A 129 9.70 -11.20 6.63
N GLN A 130 9.99 -12.39 6.12
CA GLN A 130 11.36 -12.83 5.84
C GLN A 130 12.00 -11.99 4.73
N GLU A 131 11.26 -11.72 3.65
CA GLU A 131 11.71 -10.83 2.57
C GLU A 131 12.07 -9.45 3.15
N VAL A 132 11.17 -8.80 3.89
CA VAL A 132 11.40 -7.47 4.51
C VAL A 132 12.60 -7.48 5.48
N SER A 133 12.73 -8.53 6.29
CA SER A 133 13.86 -8.67 7.23
C SER A 133 15.21 -8.77 6.50
N SER A 134 15.23 -9.36 5.31
CA SER A 134 16.46 -9.45 4.50
C SER A 134 16.87 -8.14 3.84
N ILE A 135 15.95 -7.18 3.72
CA ILE A 135 16.21 -5.85 3.15
C ILE A 135 16.86 -4.92 4.19
N SER A 136 16.56 -5.16 5.47
CA SER A 136 17.11 -4.38 6.58
C SER A 136 18.52 -4.86 6.94
N ILE A 137 19.52 -4.40 6.17
CA ILE A 137 20.95 -4.41 6.54
C ILE A 137 21.44 -2.96 6.51
#